data_AF-A0A7N2L1W9-F1
#
_entry.id   AF-A0A7N2L1W9-F1
#
_cell.length_a   1.000
_cell.length_b   1.000
_cell.length_c   1.000
_cell.angle_alpha   90.00
_cell.angle_beta   90.00
_cell.angle_gamma   90.00
#
_symmetry.space_group_name_H-M   'P 1'
#
loop_
_entity.id
_entity.type
_entity.pdbx_description
1 polymer ?
#
loop_
_entity_poly.entity_id
_entity_poly.type
_entity_poly.pdbx_seq_one_letter_code
_entity_poly.pdbx_strand_id
1 'polypeptide(L)'
;MDTFSKSVEEMSINSEEPPQEYVVKDCSFGSIESSDPSPGSIPVIDISIFSLSTSHDPKEVENELEKLRSALSSGGCFQCCRGKKKKKKRKKYGQRPLDRWSPTLDILAQLTRFAPIPIALYSCNTRDTVYVTDSIVLPSAEMSKSVEEMSINSEEPPQEYIVKDSSFGSIQSSDPSLGSIPIIDINIFSLSSSHDSKEVDNELEKLRSALSSGGCFQAIGHGIPSSLLDKLREVAKQFFVLPAEEKHKYSRAANEVEGYGQDRVVSEKQILDWSSRLSLKVFPEDQRRLNFWPENPSDFKDILHEYAVKLKGVMDILFEAMEKSLNLVEGSFSSQFGDNSLIKARFNFYPPCSRPDMVLGVKAHSDRSGTTVLLQDDEVGGLQIFKDDKWINVPVIPHALVVNLGDQMQIMSNGIFKSPLHRVLTNTDKLRISVATFNEPEPDKEIGPVEQLIDEKRPRLYRNVKNFAAFNYECFQKGKVALEEAKI
;
A
#
# COMPACT_ATOMS: atom_id res chain seq x y z
N MET A 1 -7.95 -44.55 -12.07
CA MET A 1 -6.52 -44.46 -11.69
C MET A 1 -5.72 -44.75 -12.94
N ASP A 2 -5.71 -43.81 -13.87
CA ASP A 2 -4.89 -43.83 -15.06
C ASP A 2 -4.74 -42.40 -15.55
N THR A 3 -3.62 -42.12 -16.21
CA THR A 3 -3.14 -40.86 -16.81
C THR A 3 -2.26 -39.96 -15.93
N PHE A 4 -0.97 -40.29 -15.84
CA PHE A 4 0.13 -39.31 -15.80
C PHE A 4 1.43 -40.03 -16.21
N SER A 5 1.55 -40.36 -17.49
CA SER A 5 2.82 -40.76 -18.09
C SER A 5 2.86 -40.30 -19.54
N LYS A 6 3.43 -39.11 -19.71
CA LYS A 6 3.87 -38.36 -20.90
C LYS A 6 4.13 -36.96 -20.31
N SER A 7 5.30 -36.36 -20.31
CA SER A 7 6.46 -36.47 -21.20
C SER A 7 7.53 -35.56 -20.59
N VAL A 8 8.65 -36.14 -20.13
CA VAL A 8 9.79 -35.40 -19.53
C VAL A 8 10.90 -35.13 -20.56
N GLU A 9 10.68 -35.45 -21.84
CA GLU A 9 11.75 -35.40 -22.87
C GLU A 9 11.66 -34.31 -23.94
N GLU A 10 10.72 -33.35 -23.90
CA GLU A 10 10.54 -32.40 -25.03
C GLU A 10 10.56 -30.89 -24.70
N MET A 11 11.19 -30.43 -23.61
CA MET A 11 11.43 -28.99 -23.41
C MET A 11 12.89 -28.64 -23.10
N SER A 12 13.83 -29.31 -23.79
CA SER A 12 15.12 -28.69 -24.09
C SER A 12 14.99 -27.93 -25.41
N ILE A 13 15.50 -26.69 -25.44
CA ILE A 13 15.52 -25.74 -26.56
C ILE A 13 14.31 -24.80 -26.58
N ASN A 14 14.29 -23.84 -25.65
CA ASN A 14 14.13 -22.43 -25.99
C ASN A 14 14.80 -21.61 -24.89
N SER A 15 15.77 -20.79 -25.31
CA SER A 15 16.53 -19.87 -24.48
C SER A 15 15.65 -18.70 -24.07
N GLU A 16 15.09 -18.75 -22.87
CA GLU A 16 14.56 -17.57 -22.18
C GLU A 16 15.31 -17.44 -20.85
N GLU A 17 15.94 -16.30 -20.65
CA GLU A 17 16.64 -15.94 -19.42
C GLU A 17 15.66 -15.93 -18.23
N PRO A 18 16.04 -16.41 -17.04
CA PRO A 18 15.21 -16.27 -15.86
C PRO A 18 15.12 -14.80 -15.44
N PRO A 19 13.96 -14.32 -14.95
CA PRO A 19 13.77 -12.93 -14.55
C PRO A 19 14.71 -12.56 -13.39
N GLN A 20 15.38 -11.41 -13.53
CA GLN A 20 16.24 -10.80 -12.53
C GLN A 20 15.43 -10.26 -11.34
N GLU A 21 15.08 -11.10 -10.38
CA GLU A 21 14.61 -10.64 -9.05
C GLU A 21 15.18 -11.54 -7.94
N TYR A 22 16.44 -11.31 -7.57
CA TYR A 22 16.96 -11.74 -6.27
C TYR A 22 17.88 -10.65 -5.72
N VAL A 23 17.36 -9.79 -4.85
CA VAL A 23 18.17 -8.77 -4.15
C VAL A 23 18.87 -9.43 -2.96
N VAL A 24 20.17 -9.68 -3.08
CA VAL A 24 21.03 -10.02 -1.94
C VAL A 24 21.44 -8.71 -1.26
N LYS A 25 20.89 -8.42 -0.07
CA LYS A 25 21.37 -7.30 0.77
C LYS A 25 22.52 -7.78 1.65
N ASP A 26 23.73 -7.26 1.42
CA ASP A 26 24.83 -7.37 2.39
C ASP A 26 24.46 -6.58 3.65
N CYS A 27 24.21 -7.28 4.76
CA CYS A 27 23.94 -6.65 6.04
C CYS A 27 25.23 -6.57 6.86
N SER A 28 25.74 -5.36 7.06
CA SER A 28 26.68 -5.03 8.14
C SER A 28 25.88 -4.61 9.36
N PHE A 29 25.53 -5.56 10.24
CA PHE A 29 24.92 -5.25 11.53
C PHE A 29 25.98 -5.11 12.61
N GLY A 30 26.01 -3.91 13.22
CA GLY A 30 26.65 -3.68 14.50
C GLY A 30 25.99 -4.49 15.61
N SER A 31 26.82 -5.13 16.43
CA SER A 31 26.58 -5.58 17.81
C SER A 31 25.12 -5.72 18.24
N ILE A 32 24.53 -6.88 17.94
CA ILE A 32 23.40 -7.42 18.72
C ILE A 32 24.01 -8.10 19.94
N GLU A 33 23.66 -7.59 21.12
CA GLU A 33 24.01 -8.19 22.40
C GLU A 33 23.43 -9.61 22.53
N SER A 34 24.25 -10.45 23.12
CA SER A 34 24.14 -11.89 23.28
C SER A 34 22.85 -12.36 23.97
N SER A 35 22.11 -13.22 23.29
CA SER A 35 21.47 -14.37 23.91
C SER A 35 21.79 -15.61 23.06
N ASP A 36 23.03 -16.08 23.17
CA ASP A 36 23.45 -17.35 22.56
C ASP A 36 22.59 -18.49 23.12
N PRO A 37 21.87 -19.28 22.29
CA PRO A 37 21.38 -20.57 22.73
C PRO A 37 22.60 -21.48 22.99
N SER A 38 22.54 -22.25 24.07
CA SER A 38 23.61 -23.14 24.52
C SER A 38 24.17 -24.04 23.38
N PRO A 39 25.48 -24.35 23.34
CA PRO A 39 26.18 -24.88 22.15
C PRO A 39 25.91 -26.36 21.79
N GLY A 40 24.73 -26.88 22.11
CA GLY A 40 24.31 -28.24 21.78
C GLY A 40 23.04 -28.21 20.95
N SER A 41 23.13 -28.68 19.70
CA SER A 41 22.05 -29.02 18.76
C SER A 41 21.51 -27.96 17.78
N ILE A 42 22.39 -27.26 17.06
CA ILE A 42 22.00 -26.70 15.75
C ILE A 42 22.07 -27.83 14.71
N PRO A 43 20.98 -28.17 13.99
CA PRO A 43 21.00 -29.23 12.99
C PRO A 43 21.90 -28.86 11.80
N VAL A 44 22.74 -29.80 11.38
CA VAL A 44 23.58 -29.70 10.17
C VAL A 44 22.89 -30.46 9.04
N ILE A 45 22.66 -29.78 7.92
CA ILE A 45 21.98 -30.31 6.74
C ILE A 45 22.98 -30.39 5.58
N ASP A 46 23.12 -31.57 4.96
CA ASP A 46 23.94 -31.72 3.76
C ASP A 46 23.15 -31.34 2.50
N ILE A 47 23.30 -30.08 2.10
CA ILE A 47 22.61 -29.53 0.93
C ILE A 47 23.09 -30.12 -0.40
N SER A 48 24.22 -30.84 -0.42
CA SER A 48 24.69 -31.49 -1.65
C SER A 48 23.79 -32.64 -2.10
N ILE A 49 22.93 -33.14 -1.20
CA ILE A 49 22.02 -34.24 -1.48
C ILE A 49 20.84 -33.83 -2.38
N PHE A 50 20.49 -32.55 -2.40
CA PHE A 50 19.40 -31.98 -3.21
C PHE A 50 19.83 -31.59 -4.63
N SER A 51 21.11 -31.75 -4.96
CA SER A 51 21.65 -31.43 -6.28
C SER A 51 21.21 -32.45 -7.34
N LEU A 52 20.61 -31.94 -8.42
CA LEU A 52 20.18 -32.70 -9.61
C LEU A 52 21.34 -33.41 -10.36
N SER A 53 22.59 -33.08 -10.05
CA SER A 53 23.77 -33.64 -10.73
C SER A 53 24.24 -35.00 -10.19
N THR A 54 23.52 -35.56 -9.22
CA THR A 54 23.96 -36.72 -8.43
C THR A 54 22.77 -37.55 -7.98
N SER A 55 22.74 -38.85 -8.31
CA SER A 55 21.74 -39.80 -7.79
C SER A 55 22.04 -40.12 -6.32
N HIS A 56 21.15 -39.77 -5.41
CA HIS A 56 21.24 -40.09 -3.99
C HIS A 56 20.18 -41.13 -3.59
N ASP A 57 20.43 -41.85 -2.49
CA ASP A 57 19.46 -42.79 -1.94
C ASP A 57 18.22 -42.01 -1.46
N PRO A 58 17.00 -42.35 -1.91
CA PRO A 58 15.76 -41.69 -1.48
C PRO A 58 15.59 -41.63 0.04
N LYS A 59 16.12 -42.61 0.80
CA LYS A 59 16.07 -42.59 2.27
C LYS A 59 16.99 -41.54 2.89
N GLU A 60 18.13 -41.25 2.26
CA GLU A 60 19.03 -40.20 2.72
C GLU A 60 18.44 -38.81 2.42
N VAL A 61 17.78 -38.65 1.27
CA VAL A 61 17.06 -37.41 0.91
C VAL A 61 15.93 -37.12 1.90
N GLU A 62 15.09 -38.11 2.23
CA GLU A 62 13.98 -37.89 3.16
C GLU A 62 14.47 -37.56 4.57
N ASN A 63 15.57 -38.19 5.02
CA ASN A 63 16.17 -37.91 6.33
C ASN A 63 16.70 -36.47 6.44
N GLU A 64 17.30 -35.92 5.38
CA GLU A 64 17.74 -34.51 5.36
C GLU A 64 16.55 -33.54 5.24
N LEU A 65 15.47 -33.92 4.53
CA LEU A 65 14.22 -33.13 4.50
C LEU A 65 13.54 -33.09 5.87
N GLU A 66 13.57 -34.19 6.62
CA GLU A 66 12.96 -34.26 7.95
C GLU A 66 13.72 -33.37 8.96
N LYS A 67 15.06 -33.32 8.86
CA LYS A 67 15.88 -32.36 9.61
C LYS A 67 15.55 -30.91 9.26
N LEU A 68 15.35 -30.62 7.97
CA LEU A 68 14.96 -29.29 7.51
C LEU A 68 13.58 -28.89 8.06
N ARG A 69 12.57 -29.77 7.93
CA ARG A 69 11.22 -29.52 8.46
C ARG A 69 11.23 -29.32 9.98
N SER A 70 12.02 -30.11 10.71
CA SER A 70 12.20 -29.99 12.16
C SER A 70 12.87 -28.66 12.56
N ALA A 71 13.89 -28.23 11.82
CA ALA A 71 14.57 -26.94 12.04
C ALA A 71 13.65 -25.74 11.75
N LEU A 72 12.81 -25.84 10.72
CA LEU A 72 11.81 -24.82 10.38
C LEU A 72 10.68 -24.75 11.41
N SER A 73 10.30 -25.88 12.02
CA SER A 73 9.21 -25.94 13.01
C SER A 73 9.64 -25.46 14.41
N SER A 74 10.94 -25.32 14.67
CA SER A 74 11.50 -25.01 16.00
C SER A 74 12.07 -23.58 16.16
N GLY A 75 11.78 -22.68 15.21
CA GLY A 75 12.17 -21.26 15.33
C GLY A 75 13.54 -20.90 14.74
N GLY A 76 14.05 -21.68 13.78
CA GLY A 76 14.75 -21.09 12.62
C GLY A 76 16.27 -20.85 12.70
N CYS A 77 17.07 -21.90 12.94
CA CYS A 77 18.51 -21.92 12.59
C CYS A 77 19.00 -23.32 12.21
N PHE A 78 19.71 -23.44 11.09
CA PHE A 78 20.45 -24.65 10.71
C PHE A 78 21.77 -24.32 10.00
N GLN A 79 22.72 -25.26 10.05
CA GLN A 79 24.00 -25.15 9.35
C GLN A 79 23.98 -25.96 8.06
N CYS A 80 24.53 -25.40 6.99
CA CYS A 80 24.67 -26.12 5.71
C CYS A 80 26.07 -26.71 5.61
N CYS A 81 26.18 -27.97 5.16
CA CYS A 81 27.46 -28.54 4.75
C CYS A 81 27.38 -29.11 3.33
N ARG A 82 28.54 -29.22 2.66
CA ARG A 82 28.67 -29.94 1.38
C ARG A 82 29.52 -31.18 1.62
N GLY A 83 28.96 -32.37 1.38
CA GLY A 83 29.61 -33.66 1.63
C GLY A 83 31.06 -33.76 1.11
N LYS A 84 31.92 -34.43 1.90
CA LYS A 84 33.32 -34.71 1.54
C LYS A 84 33.39 -35.67 0.34
N LYS A 85 33.54 -35.15 -0.89
CA LYS A 85 33.88 -36.00 -2.05
C LYS A 85 35.22 -36.71 -1.80
N LYS A 86 35.22 -38.04 -1.77
CA LYS A 86 36.43 -38.88 -1.84
C LYS A 86 37.25 -38.46 -3.06
N LYS A 87 38.47 -37.97 -2.84
CA LYS A 87 39.42 -37.55 -3.90
C LYS A 87 39.65 -38.69 -4.90
N LYS A 88 39.10 -38.56 -6.12
CA LYS A 88 39.64 -39.23 -7.32
C LYS A 88 40.24 -38.17 -8.24
N LYS A 89 41.54 -38.32 -8.51
CA LYS A 89 42.36 -37.47 -9.39
C LYS A 89 41.72 -37.33 -10.77
N ARG A 90 41.55 -36.10 -11.27
CA ARG A 90 41.51 -35.81 -12.72
C ARG A 90 42.25 -34.50 -13.04
N LYS A 91 42.91 -34.54 -14.20
CA LYS A 91 44.01 -33.67 -14.69
C LYS A 91 43.54 -32.26 -15.10
N LYS A 92 44.47 -31.31 -15.02
CA LYS A 92 44.42 -29.93 -15.55
C LYS A 92 44.08 -29.90 -17.05
N TYR A 93 43.22 -28.94 -17.45
CA TYR A 93 43.32 -28.17 -18.69
C TYR A 93 42.58 -26.82 -18.55
N GLY A 94 43.24 -25.74 -19.00
CA GLY A 94 42.61 -24.52 -19.56
C GLY A 94 42.08 -23.44 -18.62
N GLN A 95 42.73 -22.26 -18.62
CA GLN A 95 42.19 -20.99 -18.11
C GLN A 95 41.18 -20.37 -19.10
N ARG A 96 40.03 -19.90 -18.60
CA ARG A 96 39.35 -18.65 -18.98
C ARG A 96 38.46 -18.19 -17.81
N PRO A 97 38.36 -16.87 -17.51
CA PRO A 97 37.57 -16.37 -16.38
C PRO A 97 36.17 -15.91 -16.86
N LEU A 98 35.13 -16.22 -16.09
CA LEU A 98 33.89 -15.44 -15.88
C LEU A 98 32.92 -16.25 -14.99
N ASP A 99 32.27 -15.53 -14.07
CA ASP A 99 31.01 -15.82 -13.38
C ASP A 99 30.99 -16.94 -12.30
N ARG A 100 31.46 -16.59 -11.09
CA ARG A 100 31.00 -17.28 -9.87
C ARG A 100 29.66 -16.71 -9.46
N TRP A 101 28.59 -17.41 -9.80
CA TRP A 101 27.32 -17.30 -9.10
C TRP A 101 27.53 -17.63 -7.61
N SER A 102 26.96 -16.81 -6.74
CA SER A 102 26.96 -17.07 -5.29
C SER A 102 26.30 -18.43 -5.02
N PRO A 103 26.92 -19.33 -4.24
CA PRO A 103 26.33 -20.62 -3.84
C PRO A 103 24.93 -20.52 -3.23
N THR A 104 24.55 -19.33 -2.77
CA THR A 104 23.29 -19.01 -2.07
C THR A 104 22.06 -19.06 -2.99
N LEU A 105 22.19 -18.67 -4.27
CA LEU A 105 21.05 -18.64 -5.21
C LEU A 105 20.60 -20.04 -5.65
N ASP A 106 21.56 -20.96 -5.84
CA ASP A 106 21.27 -22.37 -6.14
C ASP A 106 20.54 -23.09 -4.99
N ILE A 107 20.84 -22.71 -3.74
CA ILE A 107 20.23 -23.27 -2.53
C ILE A 107 18.77 -22.81 -2.42
N LEU A 108 18.51 -21.52 -2.66
CA LEU A 108 17.17 -20.92 -2.64
C LEU A 108 16.21 -21.51 -3.68
N ALA A 109 16.70 -21.73 -4.91
CA ALA A 109 15.91 -22.31 -6.00
C ALA A 109 15.58 -23.80 -5.78
N GLN A 110 16.40 -24.53 -5.02
CA GLN A 110 16.18 -25.95 -4.73
C GLN A 110 15.20 -26.16 -3.57
N LEU A 111 15.28 -25.33 -2.52
CA LEU A 111 14.41 -25.46 -1.34
C LEU A 111 12.94 -25.12 -1.61
N THR A 112 12.68 -24.12 -2.45
CA THR A 112 11.33 -23.68 -2.84
C THR A 112 10.56 -24.73 -3.66
N ARG A 113 11.25 -25.70 -4.27
CA ARG A 113 10.60 -26.83 -4.99
C ARG A 113 10.05 -27.92 -4.07
N PHE A 114 10.56 -28.04 -2.84
CA PHE A 114 10.18 -29.11 -1.90
C PHE A 114 9.35 -28.62 -0.71
N ALA A 115 9.27 -27.30 -0.48
CA ALA A 115 8.40 -26.68 0.52
C ALA A 115 7.78 -25.38 -0.02
N PRO A 116 6.47 -25.34 -0.34
CA PRO A 116 5.79 -24.16 -0.87
C PRO A 116 5.38 -23.19 0.26
N ILE A 117 6.34 -22.81 1.12
CA ILE A 117 6.15 -21.76 2.13
C ILE A 117 6.97 -20.55 1.68
N PRO A 118 6.44 -19.31 1.73
CA PRO A 118 7.22 -18.12 1.44
C PRO A 118 8.22 -17.89 2.59
N ILE A 119 9.45 -18.39 2.47
CA ILE A 119 10.49 -18.22 3.48
C ILE A 119 11.45 -17.13 3.00
N ALA A 120 11.57 -16.02 3.74
CA ALA A 120 12.67 -15.08 3.58
C ALA A 120 13.93 -15.69 4.23
N LEU A 121 14.93 -16.05 3.42
CA LEU A 121 16.20 -16.61 3.88
C LEU A 121 17.29 -15.53 3.82
N TYR A 122 17.94 -15.25 4.94
CA TYR A 122 19.11 -14.36 5.01
C TYR A 122 20.39 -15.20 5.14
N SER A 123 21.40 -14.91 4.31
CA SER A 123 22.72 -15.54 4.37
C SER A 123 23.71 -14.58 5.06
N CYS A 124 24.36 -15.04 6.14
CA CYS A 124 25.43 -14.29 6.78
C CYS A 124 26.79 -14.71 6.20
N ASN A 125 27.57 -13.74 5.70
CA ASN A 125 28.73 -13.96 4.84
C ASN A 125 30.00 -14.48 5.56
N THR A 126 29.90 -15.02 6.78
CA THR A 126 31.10 -15.44 7.55
C THR A 126 31.05 -16.80 8.23
N ARG A 127 29.91 -17.48 8.30
CA ARG A 127 29.79 -18.89 8.74
C ARG A 127 28.53 -19.45 8.08
N ASP A 128 28.59 -20.65 7.50
CA ASP A 128 27.52 -21.34 6.75
C ASP A 128 26.22 -21.56 7.57
N THR A 129 25.56 -20.48 7.99
CA THR A 129 24.42 -20.43 8.92
C THR A 129 23.35 -19.54 8.29
N VAL A 130 22.16 -20.09 8.12
CA VAL A 130 21.01 -19.42 7.51
C VAL A 130 19.99 -19.13 8.61
N TYR A 131 19.54 -17.87 8.69
CA TYR A 131 18.49 -17.45 9.61
C TYR A 131 17.17 -17.37 8.85
N VAL A 132 16.14 -17.98 9.43
CA VAL A 132 14.75 -17.85 8.98
C VAL A 132 14.05 -16.95 9.97
N THR A 133 13.57 -15.79 9.54
CA THR A 133 12.75 -14.90 10.38
C THR A 133 11.28 -15.21 10.14
N ASP A 134 10.47 -15.20 11.20
CA ASP A 134 9.02 -15.45 11.23
C ASP A 134 8.19 -14.37 10.48
N SER A 135 8.44 -14.18 9.19
CA SER A 135 7.44 -13.58 8.31
C SER A 135 6.48 -14.70 7.88
N ILE A 136 5.63 -15.13 8.81
CA ILE A 136 4.46 -15.94 8.48
C ILE A 136 3.56 -15.04 7.64
N VAL A 137 3.65 -15.17 6.31
CA VAL A 137 2.53 -14.81 5.45
C VAL A 137 1.47 -15.84 5.77
N LEU A 138 0.52 -15.48 6.65
CA LEU A 138 -0.65 -16.29 6.89
C LEU A 138 -1.27 -16.58 5.52
N PRO A 139 -1.60 -17.83 5.18
CA PRO A 139 -2.48 -18.09 4.05
C PRO A 139 -3.69 -17.21 4.29
N SER A 140 -3.98 -16.27 3.40
CA SER A 140 -5.23 -15.53 3.48
C SER A 140 -6.31 -16.60 3.59
N ALA A 141 -7.09 -16.60 4.67
CA ALA A 141 -8.31 -17.35 4.69
C ALA A 141 -9.05 -16.88 3.44
N GLU A 142 -9.08 -17.70 2.39
CA GLU A 142 -9.82 -17.39 1.18
C GLU A 142 -11.26 -17.23 1.65
N MET A 143 -11.71 -15.98 1.70
CA MET A 143 -13.08 -15.71 2.08
C MET A 143 -13.94 -16.38 1.04
N SER A 144 -14.84 -17.26 1.49
CA SER A 144 -15.67 -18.05 0.58
C SER A 144 -16.56 -17.20 -0.34
N LYS A 145 -16.76 -15.91 0.00
CA LYS A 145 -17.55 -14.93 -0.76
C LYS A 145 -16.95 -13.53 -0.67
N SER A 146 -17.06 -12.80 -1.77
CA SER A 146 -16.75 -11.38 -1.86
C SER A 146 -17.86 -10.51 -1.23
N VAL A 147 -17.53 -9.26 -0.89
CA VAL A 147 -18.50 -8.28 -0.36
C VAL A 147 -19.61 -8.01 -1.39
N GLU A 148 -19.28 -8.06 -2.68
CA GLU A 148 -20.24 -7.92 -3.77
C GLU A 148 -21.23 -9.08 -3.83
N GLU A 149 -20.76 -10.32 -3.73
CA GLU A 149 -21.64 -11.50 -3.74
C GLU A 149 -22.58 -11.50 -2.53
N MET A 150 -22.06 -11.17 -1.35
CA MET A 150 -22.87 -11.04 -0.13
C MET A 150 -23.92 -9.94 -0.27
N SER A 151 -23.56 -8.81 -0.89
CA SER A 151 -24.50 -7.70 -1.15
C SER A 151 -25.62 -8.11 -2.11
N ILE A 152 -25.28 -8.75 -3.25
CA ILE A 152 -26.25 -9.23 -4.26
C ILE A 152 -27.26 -10.19 -3.63
N ASN A 153 -26.80 -11.06 -2.74
CA ASN A 153 -27.63 -12.06 -2.06
C ASN A 153 -28.34 -11.52 -0.81
N SER A 154 -28.13 -10.25 -0.44
CA SER A 154 -28.66 -9.64 0.79
C SER A 154 -28.28 -10.43 2.07
N GLU A 155 -27.07 -10.98 2.09
CA GLU A 155 -26.55 -11.76 3.22
C GLU A 155 -26.15 -10.83 4.37
N GLU A 156 -26.26 -11.30 5.61
CA GLU A 156 -25.72 -10.56 6.76
C GLU A 156 -24.18 -10.60 6.75
N PRO A 157 -23.50 -9.50 7.12
CA PRO A 157 -22.05 -9.47 7.21
C PRO A 157 -21.53 -10.49 8.23
N PRO A 158 -20.47 -11.25 7.90
CA PRO A 158 -19.86 -12.16 8.85
C PRO A 158 -19.02 -11.40 9.88
N GLN A 159 -18.56 -12.10 10.93
CA GLN A 159 -17.95 -11.48 12.12
C GLN A 159 -16.70 -10.65 11.82
N GLU A 160 -15.99 -10.97 10.75
CA GLU A 160 -14.79 -10.27 10.31
C GLU A 160 -15.09 -8.84 9.86
N TYR A 161 -16.32 -8.50 9.48
CA TYR A 161 -16.71 -7.14 9.08
C TYR A 161 -17.36 -6.34 10.22
N ILE A 162 -17.75 -7.02 11.30
CA ILE A 162 -18.52 -6.41 12.39
C ILE A 162 -17.60 -5.56 13.26
N VAL A 163 -17.84 -4.25 13.22
CA VAL A 163 -17.11 -3.27 14.04
C VAL A 163 -17.70 -3.31 15.45
N LYS A 164 -16.93 -3.86 16.40
CA LYS A 164 -17.23 -3.81 17.83
C LYS A 164 -16.71 -2.49 18.41
N ASP A 165 -17.42 -1.93 19.39
CA ASP A 165 -17.13 -0.69 20.14
C ASP A 165 -15.85 0.05 19.70
N SER A 166 -16.02 1.09 18.88
CA SER A 166 -14.90 1.91 18.42
C SER A 166 -14.50 2.91 19.50
N SER A 167 -13.19 3.11 19.70
CA SER A 167 -12.64 4.14 20.59
C SER A 167 -13.04 5.57 20.20
N PHE A 168 -13.60 5.75 19.00
CA PHE A 168 -14.00 7.03 18.44
C PHE A 168 -15.53 7.17 18.33
N GLY A 169 -16.29 6.41 19.12
CA GLY A 169 -17.76 6.49 19.16
C GLY A 169 -18.47 5.48 18.24
N SER A 170 -19.79 5.38 18.37
CA SER A 170 -20.58 4.38 17.63
C SER A 170 -20.74 4.75 16.15
N ILE A 171 -21.16 3.79 15.33
CA ILE A 171 -21.52 4.05 13.92
C ILE A 171 -22.69 5.05 13.82
N GLN A 172 -23.57 5.06 14.82
CA GLN A 172 -24.76 5.92 14.89
C GLN A 172 -24.51 7.33 15.44
N SER A 173 -23.28 7.68 15.86
CA SER A 173 -23.00 8.95 16.55
C SER A 173 -22.87 10.17 15.62
N SER A 174 -23.57 10.20 14.48
CA SER A 174 -23.55 11.35 13.58
C SER A 174 -24.58 12.39 13.99
N ASP A 175 -24.12 13.62 14.22
CA ASP A 175 -24.98 14.76 14.43
C ASP A 175 -25.07 15.56 13.11
N PRO A 176 -26.20 15.51 12.38
CA PRO A 176 -26.36 16.23 11.12
C PRO A 176 -26.34 17.75 11.29
N SER A 177 -26.39 18.28 12.51
CA SER A 177 -26.34 19.71 12.81
C SER A 177 -24.92 20.22 13.07
N LEU A 178 -23.89 19.36 13.04
CA LEU A 178 -22.60 19.67 13.62
C LEU A 178 -21.50 19.93 12.58
N GLY A 179 -21.27 21.22 12.31
CA GLY A 179 -20.11 21.73 11.56
C GLY A 179 -20.18 21.50 10.04
N SER A 180 -19.97 22.56 9.26
CA SER A 180 -19.80 22.44 7.80
C SER A 180 -18.34 22.18 7.45
N ILE A 181 -18.09 21.25 6.52
CA ILE A 181 -16.77 21.15 5.86
C ILE A 181 -16.55 22.44 5.05
N PRO A 182 -15.44 23.18 5.25
CA PRO A 182 -15.17 24.41 4.53
C PRO A 182 -15.16 24.17 3.01
N ILE A 183 -15.65 25.15 2.25
CA ILE A 183 -15.58 25.13 0.78
C ILE A 183 -14.49 26.12 0.36
N ILE A 184 -13.53 25.70 -0.47
CA ILE A 184 -12.47 26.56 -0.99
C ILE A 184 -12.62 26.70 -2.51
N ASP A 185 -12.60 27.92 -3.02
CA ASP A 185 -12.60 28.18 -4.46
C ASP A 185 -11.17 28.23 -5.00
N ILE A 186 -10.79 27.17 -5.73
CA ILE A 186 -9.44 27.01 -6.28
C ILE A 186 -9.18 28.00 -7.41
N ASN A 187 -10.22 28.51 -8.09
CA ASN A 187 -10.05 29.48 -9.16
C ASN A 187 -9.42 30.79 -8.67
N ILE A 188 -9.61 31.12 -7.38
CA ILE A 188 -9.02 32.29 -6.73
C ILE A 188 -7.49 32.20 -6.71
N PHE A 189 -6.91 31.00 -6.64
CA PHE A 189 -5.47 30.79 -6.62
C PHE A 189 -4.84 30.67 -8.01
N SER A 190 -5.64 30.64 -9.08
CA SER A 190 -5.12 30.49 -10.44
C SER A 190 -4.37 31.75 -10.89
N LEU A 191 -3.18 31.58 -11.46
CA LEU A 191 -2.41 32.71 -12.02
C LEU A 191 -3.10 33.38 -13.22
N SER A 192 -4.09 32.71 -13.82
CA SER A 192 -4.83 33.21 -14.99
C SER A 192 -5.99 34.13 -14.64
N SER A 193 -6.37 34.21 -13.36
CA SER A 193 -7.51 34.99 -12.91
C SER A 193 -7.07 36.36 -12.36
N SER A 194 -7.85 37.39 -12.66
CA SER A 194 -7.59 38.78 -12.29
C SER A 194 -8.26 39.13 -10.96
N HIS A 195 -8.01 38.33 -9.93
CA HIS A 195 -8.59 38.54 -8.60
C HIS A 195 -7.89 39.68 -7.85
N ASP A 196 -8.66 40.38 -7.02
CA ASP A 196 -8.13 41.39 -6.11
C ASP A 196 -7.23 40.73 -5.07
N SER A 197 -6.14 41.39 -4.66
CA SER A 197 -5.19 40.81 -3.72
C SER A 197 -5.86 40.44 -2.39
N LYS A 198 -6.85 41.23 -1.96
CA LYS A 198 -7.62 40.95 -0.75
C LYS A 198 -8.49 39.71 -0.87
N GLU A 199 -9.02 39.42 -2.06
CA GLU A 199 -9.81 38.20 -2.29
C GLU A 199 -8.91 36.96 -2.16
N VAL A 200 -7.71 37.02 -2.74
CA VAL A 200 -6.70 35.97 -2.63
C VAL A 200 -6.28 35.77 -1.17
N ASP A 201 -5.97 36.86 -0.45
CA ASP A 201 -5.57 36.79 0.96
C ASP A 201 -6.66 36.17 1.84
N ASN A 202 -7.92 36.56 1.64
CA ASN A 202 -9.06 35.99 2.38
C ASN A 202 -9.21 34.49 2.12
N GLU A 203 -9.09 34.04 0.86
CA GLU A 203 -9.22 32.62 0.54
C GLU A 203 -8.01 31.80 1.03
N LEU A 204 -6.80 32.38 1.06
CA LEU A 204 -5.62 31.78 1.68
C LEU A 204 -5.78 31.61 3.20
N GLU A 205 -6.32 32.62 3.90
CA GLU A 205 -6.62 32.52 5.33
C GLU A 205 -7.66 31.44 5.62
N LYS A 206 -8.69 31.35 4.78
CA LYS A 206 -9.73 30.33 4.87
C LYS A 206 -9.18 28.93 4.61
N LEU A 207 -8.31 28.76 3.60
CA LEU A 207 -7.58 27.52 3.33
C LEU A 207 -6.74 27.11 4.55
N ARG A 208 -5.93 28.05 5.09
CA ARG A 208 -5.12 27.81 6.28
C ARG A 208 -5.97 27.35 7.46
N SER A 209 -7.09 28.03 7.70
CA SER A 209 -8.00 27.71 8.80
C SER A 209 -8.64 26.32 8.64
N ALA A 210 -9.07 25.97 7.43
CA ALA A 210 -9.63 24.66 7.11
C ALA A 210 -8.61 23.54 7.39
N LEU A 211 -7.39 23.70 6.87
CA LEU A 211 -6.32 22.71 7.00
C LEU A 211 -5.74 22.61 8.42
N SER A 212 -5.70 23.72 9.17
CA SER A 212 -5.18 23.74 10.54
C SER A 212 -6.19 23.24 11.58
N SER A 213 -7.49 23.34 11.30
CA SER A 213 -8.54 22.92 12.23
C SER A 213 -9.11 21.54 11.93
N GLY A 214 -9.35 21.23 10.66
CA GLY A 214 -10.02 19.98 10.24
C GLY A 214 -9.22 19.16 9.24
N GLY A 215 -8.10 19.67 8.73
CA GLY A 215 -7.26 18.94 7.78
C GLY A 215 -7.92 18.65 6.43
N CYS A 216 -9.09 19.22 6.16
CA CYS A 216 -9.89 18.94 4.98
C CYS A 216 -10.80 20.10 4.58
N PHE A 217 -11.21 20.10 3.31
CA PHE A 217 -12.17 21.03 2.71
C PHE A 217 -12.77 20.44 1.43
N GLN A 218 -13.79 21.10 0.86
CA GLN A 218 -14.34 20.82 -0.46
C GLN A 218 -13.89 21.88 -1.46
N ALA A 219 -13.18 21.47 -2.50
CA ALA A 219 -12.71 22.32 -3.58
C ALA A 219 -13.80 22.52 -4.64
N ILE A 220 -14.07 23.77 -4.97
CA ILE A 220 -14.83 24.20 -6.15
C ILE A 220 -13.93 25.04 -7.07
N GLY A 221 -14.40 25.38 -8.27
CA GLY A 221 -13.62 26.22 -9.19
C GLY A 221 -12.27 25.62 -9.63
N HIS A 222 -12.07 24.31 -9.42
CA HIS A 222 -10.81 23.61 -9.70
C HIS A 222 -10.51 23.41 -11.20
N GLY A 223 -11.38 23.86 -12.10
CA GLY A 223 -11.13 23.86 -13.55
C GLY A 223 -11.18 22.50 -14.26
N ILE A 224 -11.45 21.40 -13.53
CA ILE A 224 -11.68 20.08 -14.16
C ILE A 224 -13.10 20.06 -14.73
N PRO A 225 -13.30 19.74 -16.02
CA PRO A 225 -14.63 19.70 -16.61
C PRO A 225 -15.55 18.73 -15.88
N SER A 226 -16.75 19.18 -15.51
CA SER A 226 -17.79 18.34 -14.89
C SER A 226 -18.04 17.05 -15.68
N SER A 227 -18.10 17.15 -17.00
CA SER A 227 -18.30 15.99 -17.90
C SER A 227 -17.19 14.94 -17.78
N LEU A 228 -15.96 15.31 -17.45
CA LEU A 228 -14.88 14.36 -17.23
C LEU A 228 -15.04 13.65 -15.88
N LEU A 229 -15.45 14.37 -14.84
CA LEU A 229 -15.74 13.78 -13.53
C LEU A 229 -16.90 12.79 -13.61
N ASP A 230 -17.95 13.13 -14.38
CA ASP A 230 -19.11 12.25 -14.59
C ASP A 230 -18.73 11.00 -15.38
N LYS A 231 -17.96 11.15 -16.47
CA LYS A 231 -17.43 10.02 -17.23
C LYS A 231 -16.55 9.12 -16.36
N LEU A 232 -15.70 9.69 -15.49
CA LEU A 232 -14.84 8.90 -14.60
C LEU A 232 -15.68 8.07 -13.61
N ARG A 233 -16.75 8.66 -13.05
CA ARG A 233 -17.71 7.91 -12.23
C ARG A 233 -18.41 6.82 -13.03
N GLU A 234 -18.82 7.13 -14.26
CA GLU A 234 -19.52 6.20 -15.13
C GLU A 234 -18.65 4.97 -15.45
N VAL A 235 -17.41 5.17 -15.90
CA VAL A 235 -16.51 4.05 -16.21
C VAL A 235 -16.16 3.23 -14.98
N ALA A 236 -16.08 3.86 -13.80
CA ALA A 236 -15.91 3.14 -12.54
C ALA A 236 -17.14 2.26 -12.22
N LYS A 237 -18.36 2.81 -12.36
CA LYS A 237 -19.61 2.05 -12.18
C LYS A 237 -19.70 0.89 -13.18
N GLN A 238 -19.38 1.14 -14.46
CA GLN A 238 -19.37 0.12 -15.51
C GLN A 238 -18.36 -1.00 -15.24
N PHE A 239 -17.13 -0.66 -14.81
CA PHE A 239 -16.15 -1.65 -14.40
C PHE A 239 -16.65 -2.51 -13.22
N PHE A 240 -17.27 -1.87 -12.21
CA PHE A 240 -17.73 -2.57 -11.01
C PHE A 240 -18.81 -3.61 -11.29
N VAL A 241 -19.72 -3.33 -12.22
CA VAL A 241 -20.82 -4.25 -12.60
C VAL A 241 -20.41 -5.35 -13.57
N LEU A 242 -19.14 -5.38 -14.01
CA LEU A 242 -18.64 -6.49 -14.81
C LEU A 242 -18.70 -7.81 -14.03
N PRO A 243 -18.81 -8.97 -14.73
CA PRO A 243 -18.68 -10.28 -14.11
C PRO A 243 -17.42 -10.40 -13.26
N ALA A 244 -17.47 -11.18 -12.18
CA ALA A 244 -16.32 -11.39 -11.29
C ALA A 244 -15.07 -11.84 -12.07
N GLU A 245 -15.24 -12.77 -13.01
CA GLU A 245 -14.17 -13.28 -13.89
C GLU A 245 -13.46 -12.15 -14.67
N GLU A 246 -14.19 -11.15 -15.15
CA GLU A 246 -13.64 -10.00 -15.87
C GLU A 246 -12.87 -9.07 -14.94
N LYS A 247 -13.41 -8.80 -13.75
CA LYS A 247 -12.72 -7.99 -12.74
C LYS A 247 -11.47 -8.67 -12.20
N HIS A 248 -11.50 -10.00 -12.07
CA HIS A 248 -10.40 -10.79 -11.54
C HIS A 248 -9.16 -10.82 -12.44
N LYS A 249 -9.28 -10.49 -13.73
CA LYS A 249 -8.13 -10.28 -14.63
C LYS A 249 -7.17 -9.20 -14.13
N TYR A 250 -7.69 -8.27 -13.32
CA TYR A 250 -6.92 -7.16 -12.75
C TYR A 250 -6.55 -7.39 -11.29
N SER A 251 -6.75 -8.60 -10.75
CA SER A 251 -6.51 -8.89 -9.33
C SER A 251 -5.07 -8.60 -8.91
N ARG A 252 -4.92 -8.03 -7.72
CA ARG A 252 -3.60 -7.85 -7.10
C ARG A 252 -3.05 -9.20 -6.60
N ALA A 253 -1.75 -9.42 -6.76
CA ALA A 253 -1.07 -10.52 -6.08
C ALA A 253 -0.89 -10.22 -4.58
N ALA A 254 -0.58 -11.23 -3.76
CA ALA A 254 -0.50 -11.10 -2.31
C ALA A 254 0.53 -10.05 -1.83
N ASN A 255 1.61 -9.83 -2.59
CA ASN A 255 2.67 -8.85 -2.34
C ASN A 255 2.52 -7.56 -3.15
N GLU A 256 1.41 -7.39 -3.87
CA GLU A 256 1.18 -6.30 -4.80
C GLU A 256 0.30 -5.19 -4.20
N VAL A 257 0.58 -3.94 -4.56
CA VAL A 257 -0.19 -2.76 -4.12
C VAL A 257 -1.15 -2.23 -5.18
N GLU A 258 -0.94 -2.59 -6.45
CA GLU A 258 -1.79 -2.24 -7.58
C GLU A 258 -2.73 -3.40 -7.96
N GLY A 259 -3.87 -3.06 -8.56
CA GLY A 259 -4.88 -4.02 -9.00
C GLY A 259 -6.16 -4.04 -8.16
N TYR A 260 -7.08 -4.89 -8.59
CA TYR A 260 -8.40 -5.15 -8.02
C TYR A 260 -8.31 -6.07 -6.80
N GLY A 261 -9.17 -5.84 -5.81
CA GLY A 261 -9.35 -6.74 -4.66
C GLY A 261 -9.77 -6.00 -3.39
N GLN A 262 -9.85 -6.74 -2.29
CA GLN A 262 -10.13 -6.20 -0.97
C GLN A 262 -8.86 -5.69 -0.28
N ASP A 263 -9.00 -5.21 0.96
CA ASP A 263 -7.84 -4.79 1.74
C ASP A 263 -6.94 -5.97 2.12
N ARG A 264 -5.65 -5.70 2.36
CA ARG A 264 -4.71 -6.76 2.78
C ARG A 264 -5.04 -7.18 4.21
N VAL A 265 -5.16 -8.49 4.44
CA VAL A 265 -5.33 -9.07 5.77
C VAL A 265 -3.95 -9.33 6.36
N VAL A 266 -3.61 -8.61 7.43
CA VAL A 266 -2.31 -8.76 8.13
C VAL A 266 -2.44 -9.46 9.49
N SER A 267 -3.67 -9.68 9.97
CA SER A 267 -3.95 -10.36 11.24
C SER A 267 -5.32 -11.04 11.19
N GLU A 268 -5.46 -12.20 11.83
CA GLU A 268 -6.75 -12.88 12.01
C GLU A 268 -7.75 -12.06 12.84
N LYS A 269 -7.26 -11.09 13.64
CA LYS A 269 -8.10 -10.21 14.45
C LYS A 269 -8.51 -8.94 13.72
N GLN A 270 -8.09 -8.77 12.47
CA GLN A 270 -8.37 -7.58 11.68
C GLN A 270 -9.85 -7.55 11.30
N ILE A 271 -10.51 -6.45 11.64
CA ILE A 271 -11.83 -6.14 11.08
C ILE A 271 -11.66 -5.76 9.61
N LEU A 272 -12.45 -6.31 8.70
CA LEU A 272 -12.43 -6.08 7.26
C LEU A 272 -13.30 -4.88 6.87
N ASP A 273 -13.00 -4.29 5.72
CA ASP A 273 -13.79 -3.20 5.16
C ASP A 273 -14.88 -3.74 4.25
N TRP A 274 -16.09 -3.17 4.33
CA TRP A 274 -17.19 -3.46 3.41
C TRP A 274 -16.99 -2.74 2.07
N SER A 275 -15.88 -3.03 1.40
CA SER A 275 -15.54 -2.46 0.10
C SER A 275 -14.60 -3.33 -0.70
N SER A 276 -14.66 -3.13 -2.02
CA SER A 276 -13.63 -3.57 -2.96
C SER A 276 -12.95 -2.38 -3.59
N ARG A 277 -11.72 -2.58 -4.04
CA ARG A 277 -10.84 -1.49 -4.49
C ARG A 277 -10.10 -1.87 -5.76
N LEU A 278 -9.98 -0.94 -6.69
CA LEU A 278 -9.02 -0.99 -7.79
C LEU A 278 -8.00 0.12 -7.58
N SER A 279 -6.75 -0.25 -7.29
CA SER A 279 -5.65 0.71 -7.07
C SER A 279 -4.72 0.74 -8.26
N LEU A 280 -4.48 1.92 -8.83
CA LEU A 280 -3.68 2.11 -10.04
C LEU A 280 -2.69 3.24 -9.84
N LYS A 281 -1.42 3.04 -10.21
CA LYS A 281 -0.47 4.14 -10.33
C LYS A 281 -0.81 4.96 -11.57
N VAL A 282 -0.89 6.28 -11.40
CA VAL A 282 -1.15 7.23 -12.50
C VAL A 282 0.04 8.16 -12.75
N PHE A 283 0.89 8.45 -11.76
CA PHE A 283 2.18 9.10 -11.98
C PHE A 283 3.31 8.46 -11.15
N PRO A 284 4.56 8.53 -11.65
CA PRO A 284 4.95 9.04 -12.98
C PRO A 284 4.50 8.09 -14.10
N GLU A 285 4.40 8.61 -15.33
CA GLU A 285 3.72 7.91 -16.44
C GLU A 285 4.45 6.65 -16.90
N ASP A 286 5.77 6.71 -16.93
CA ASP A 286 6.68 5.64 -17.32
C ASP A 286 6.69 4.47 -16.33
N GLN A 287 6.21 4.69 -15.09
CA GLN A 287 6.10 3.66 -14.06
C GLN A 287 4.70 3.06 -13.95
N ARG A 288 3.76 3.42 -14.85
CA ARG A 288 2.40 2.86 -14.89
C ARG A 288 2.44 1.40 -15.29
N ARG A 289 1.67 0.58 -14.59
CA ARG A 289 1.47 -0.84 -14.91
C ARG A 289 0.15 -1.04 -15.63
N LEU A 290 0.19 -0.83 -16.95
CA LEU A 290 -1.00 -0.82 -17.80
C LEU A 290 -1.73 -2.18 -17.86
N ASN A 291 -1.08 -3.27 -17.45
CA ASN A 291 -1.72 -4.57 -17.29
C ASN A 291 -2.80 -4.59 -16.19
N PHE A 292 -2.75 -3.66 -15.22
CA PHE A 292 -3.80 -3.50 -14.21
C PHE A 292 -4.90 -2.53 -14.62
N TRP A 293 -4.71 -1.77 -15.70
CA TRP A 293 -5.68 -0.80 -16.15
C TRP A 293 -6.79 -1.51 -16.95
N PRO A 294 -8.06 -1.37 -16.53
CA PRO A 294 -9.18 -1.98 -17.24
C PRO A 294 -9.22 -1.64 -18.73
N GLU A 295 -9.54 -2.65 -19.54
CA GLU A 295 -9.81 -2.52 -20.98
C GLU A 295 -11.31 -2.48 -21.27
N ASN A 296 -12.12 -2.84 -20.28
CA ASN A 296 -13.56 -2.74 -20.31
C ASN A 296 -14.00 -1.93 -19.07
N PRO A 297 -14.67 -0.78 -19.25
CA PRO A 297 -15.02 -0.15 -20.53
C PRO A 297 -13.79 0.35 -21.31
N SER A 298 -13.92 0.43 -22.65
CA SER A 298 -12.81 0.79 -23.56
C SER A 298 -12.15 2.12 -23.24
N ASP A 299 -12.96 3.07 -22.76
CA ASP A 299 -12.54 4.46 -22.56
C ASP A 299 -11.94 4.67 -21.16
N PHE A 300 -11.90 3.64 -20.31
CA PHE A 300 -11.43 3.74 -18.92
C PHE A 300 -10.03 4.34 -18.82
N LYS A 301 -9.10 3.84 -19.66
CA LYS A 301 -7.69 4.26 -19.62
C LYS A 301 -7.54 5.74 -19.98
N ASP A 302 -8.18 6.17 -21.07
CA ASP A 302 -8.07 7.53 -21.58
C ASP A 302 -8.72 8.54 -20.62
N ILE A 303 -9.89 8.19 -20.06
CA ILE A 303 -10.60 9.02 -19.07
C ILE A 303 -9.78 9.17 -17.78
N LEU A 304 -9.21 8.06 -17.27
CA LEU A 304 -8.36 8.10 -16.08
C LEU A 304 -7.09 8.93 -16.32
N HIS A 305 -6.46 8.78 -17.49
CA HIS A 305 -5.29 9.57 -17.84
C HIS A 305 -5.62 11.07 -17.90
N GLU A 306 -6.67 11.46 -18.62
CA GLU A 306 -7.08 12.86 -18.73
C GLU A 306 -7.41 13.46 -17.34
N TYR A 307 -8.13 12.71 -16.50
CA TYR A 307 -8.43 13.12 -15.13
C TYR A 307 -7.15 13.31 -14.31
N ALA A 308 -6.22 12.34 -14.36
CA ALA A 308 -5.00 12.39 -13.58
C ALA A 308 -4.13 13.61 -13.96
N VAL A 309 -3.97 13.90 -15.25
CA VAL A 309 -3.21 15.07 -15.75
C VAL A 309 -3.81 16.37 -15.22
N LYS A 310 -5.14 16.54 -15.33
CA LYS A 310 -5.82 17.75 -14.84
C LYS A 310 -5.74 17.87 -13.32
N LEU A 311 -5.92 16.75 -12.61
CA LEU A 311 -5.86 16.73 -11.16
C LEU A 311 -4.46 17.05 -10.63
N LYS A 312 -3.40 16.61 -11.32
CA LYS A 312 -2.02 16.99 -10.98
C LYS A 312 -1.85 18.51 -11.00
N GLY A 313 -2.37 19.20 -12.03
CA GLY A 313 -2.35 20.66 -12.08
C GLY A 313 -3.10 21.32 -10.92
N VAL A 314 -4.24 20.74 -10.49
CA VAL A 314 -4.96 21.20 -9.29
C VAL A 314 -4.13 21.01 -8.03
N MET A 315 -3.45 19.87 -7.89
CA MET A 315 -2.54 19.61 -6.75
C MET A 315 -1.38 20.60 -6.73
N ASP A 316 -0.78 20.91 -7.88
CA ASP A 316 0.32 21.88 -7.98
C ASP A 316 -0.13 23.27 -7.46
N ILE A 317 -1.31 23.75 -7.88
CA ILE A 317 -1.93 25.00 -7.37
C ILE A 317 -2.17 24.94 -5.85
N LEU A 318 -2.67 23.80 -5.35
CA LEU A 318 -2.93 23.63 -3.92
C LEU A 318 -1.65 23.69 -3.08
N PHE A 319 -0.55 23.13 -3.57
CA PHE A 319 0.74 23.17 -2.87
C PHE A 319 1.25 24.60 -2.73
N GLU A 320 1.23 25.38 -3.82
CA GLU A 320 1.60 26.80 -3.76
C GLU A 320 0.70 27.59 -2.81
N ALA A 321 -0.62 27.36 -2.85
CA ALA A 321 -1.57 28.04 -1.98
C ALA A 321 -1.32 27.68 -0.49
N MET A 322 -1.03 26.41 -0.20
CA MET A 322 -0.66 25.97 1.16
C MET A 322 0.61 26.67 1.66
N GLU A 323 1.65 26.74 0.83
CA GLU A 323 2.91 27.43 1.15
C GLU A 323 2.69 28.93 1.40
N LYS A 324 1.99 29.61 0.48
CA LYS A 324 1.63 31.02 0.60
C LYS A 324 0.82 31.30 1.87
N SER A 325 -0.13 30.43 2.21
CA SER A 325 -0.96 30.59 3.42
C SER A 325 -0.16 30.53 4.74
N LEU A 326 1.02 29.90 4.71
CA LEU A 326 1.96 29.80 5.83
C LEU A 326 3.12 30.80 5.73
N ASN A 327 3.11 31.70 4.73
CA ASN A 327 4.20 32.61 4.40
C ASN A 327 5.52 31.88 4.11
N LEU A 328 5.44 30.70 3.49
CA LEU A 328 6.59 29.92 3.06
C LEU A 328 7.05 30.35 1.68
N VAL A 329 8.32 30.09 1.39
CA VAL A 329 8.85 30.21 0.03
C VAL A 329 8.22 29.13 -0.84
N GLU A 330 7.88 29.49 -2.08
CA GLU A 330 7.38 28.56 -3.08
C GLU A 330 8.31 27.34 -3.22
N GLY A 331 7.72 26.15 -3.22
CA GLY A 331 8.42 24.88 -3.29
C GLY A 331 8.87 24.30 -1.95
N SER A 332 8.57 24.94 -0.81
CA SER A 332 8.92 24.43 0.52
C SER A 332 8.35 23.05 0.83
N PHE A 333 7.14 22.73 0.34
CA PHE A 333 6.54 21.41 0.44
C PHE A 333 6.83 20.56 -0.79
N SER A 334 6.65 21.09 -2.01
CA SER A 334 6.77 20.27 -3.23
C SER A 334 8.18 19.71 -3.43
N SER A 335 9.24 20.44 -3.02
CA SER A 335 10.63 19.95 -3.09
C SER A 335 10.87 18.67 -2.30
N GLN A 336 10.10 18.41 -1.24
CA GLN A 336 10.21 17.18 -0.44
C GLN A 336 9.50 15.98 -1.12
N PHE A 337 8.64 16.21 -2.11
CA PHE A 337 7.99 15.14 -2.88
C PHE A 337 8.88 14.57 -3.97
N GLY A 338 9.92 15.32 -4.38
CA GLY A 338 10.75 14.99 -5.52
C GLY A 338 10.17 15.49 -6.85
N ASP A 339 10.92 15.27 -7.93
CA ASP A 339 10.56 15.75 -9.27
C ASP A 339 9.45 14.87 -9.89
N ASN A 340 9.35 13.62 -9.45
CA ASN A 340 8.45 12.60 -9.96
C ASN A 340 7.58 12.01 -8.84
N SER A 341 6.87 12.88 -8.12
CA SER A 341 5.92 12.47 -7.06
C SER A 341 5.01 11.30 -7.51
N LEU A 342 4.79 10.37 -6.59
CA LEU A 342 3.98 9.19 -6.84
C LEU A 342 2.50 9.52 -6.66
N ILE A 343 1.73 9.44 -7.75
CA ILE A 343 0.28 9.64 -7.71
C ILE A 343 -0.42 8.32 -8.00
N LYS A 344 -1.31 7.91 -7.09
CA LYS A 344 -2.09 6.67 -7.17
C LYS A 344 -3.58 6.99 -7.14
N ALA A 345 -4.33 6.48 -8.10
CA ALA A 345 -5.79 6.52 -8.10
C ALA A 345 -6.33 5.23 -7.49
N ARG A 346 -7.29 5.34 -6.57
CA ARG A 346 -8.00 4.21 -5.97
C ARG A 346 -9.48 4.40 -6.17
N PHE A 347 -10.06 3.52 -6.97
CA PHE A 347 -11.50 3.40 -7.11
C PHE A 347 -11.99 2.52 -5.96
N ASN A 348 -12.89 3.07 -5.14
CA ASN A 348 -13.50 2.36 -4.03
C ASN A 348 -14.97 2.10 -4.35
N PHE A 349 -15.39 0.87 -4.14
CA PHE A 349 -16.74 0.40 -4.39
C PHE A 349 -17.35 -0.09 -3.08
N TYR A 350 -18.46 0.53 -2.67
CA TYR A 350 -19.17 0.23 -1.44
C TYR A 350 -20.57 -0.28 -1.80
N PRO A 351 -20.72 -1.60 -2.02
CA PRO A 351 -22.03 -2.14 -2.36
C PRO A 351 -22.97 -2.07 -1.15
N PRO A 352 -24.30 -2.08 -1.37
CA PRO A 352 -25.28 -2.09 -0.30
C PRO A 352 -25.02 -3.19 0.74
N CYS A 353 -25.33 -2.91 2.00
CA CYS A 353 -25.18 -3.84 3.11
C CYS A 353 -26.52 -4.05 3.79
N SER A 354 -26.85 -5.30 4.15
CA SER A 354 -28.06 -5.62 4.92
C SER A 354 -28.01 -5.05 6.35
N ARG A 355 -26.81 -4.86 6.91
CA ARG A 355 -26.55 -4.36 8.27
C ARG A 355 -25.51 -3.23 8.28
N PRO A 356 -25.81 -2.08 7.65
CA PRO A 356 -24.87 -0.95 7.59
C PRO A 356 -24.61 -0.34 8.97
N ASP A 357 -25.43 -0.65 9.97
CA ASP A 357 -25.26 -0.28 11.37
C ASP A 357 -24.11 -1.04 12.07
N MET A 358 -23.61 -2.13 11.47
CA MET A 358 -22.59 -3.01 12.07
C MET A 358 -21.24 -2.95 11.35
N VAL A 359 -21.17 -2.39 10.15
CA VAL A 359 -19.96 -2.42 9.30
C VAL A 359 -19.54 -1.02 8.88
N LEU A 360 -18.30 -0.89 8.42
CA LEU A 360 -17.80 0.31 7.77
C LEU A 360 -17.36 -0.01 6.35
N GLY A 361 -17.68 0.87 5.41
CA GLY A 361 -17.12 0.82 4.06
C GLY A 361 -15.61 0.99 4.07
N VAL A 362 -15.11 1.90 4.92
CA VAL A 362 -13.69 1.99 5.31
C VAL A 362 -13.60 2.34 6.79
N LYS A 363 -12.80 1.59 7.54
CA LYS A 363 -12.50 1.84 8.95
C LYS A 363 -11.89 3.24 9.19
N ALA A 364 -11.98 3.70 10.44
CA ALA A 364 -11.36 4.95 10.86
C ALA A 364 -9.83 4.89 10.65
N HIS A 365 -9.30 5.84 9.88
CA HIS A 365 -7.87 5.96 9.60
C HIS A 365 -7.49 7.40 9.27
N SER A 366 -6.21 7.71 9.33
CA SER A 366 -5.63 8.87 8.64
C SER A 366 -4.94 8.42 7.36
N ASP A 367 -4.86 9.30 6.37
CA ASP A 367 -4.15 8.98 5.14
C ASP A 367 -2.64 9.07 5.36
N ARG A 368 -1.90 8.08 4.89
CA ARG A 368 -0.43 8.15 4.87
C ARG A 368 0.12 9.06 3.76
N SER A 369 -0.72 9.55 2.85
CA SER A 369 -0.31 10.40 1.73
C SER A 369 0.18 11.77 2.24
N GLY A 370 0.67 12.61 1.33
CA GLY A 370 0.80 14.04 1.65
C GLY A 370 -0.52 14.77 1.45
N THR A 371 -1.17 14.51 0.32
CA THR A 371 -2.49 15.06 -0.01
C THR A 371 -3.32 13.99 -0.68
N THR A 372 -4.60 13.95 -0.32
CA THR A 372 -5.60 13.12 -0.96
C THR A 372 -6.66 14.04 -1.58
N VAL A 373 -6.99 13.78 -2.84
CA VAL A 373 -8.12 14.42 -3.52
C VAL A 373 -9.13 13.35 -3.91
N LEU A 374 -10.35 13.49 -3.40
CA LEU A 374 -11.42 12.52 -3.53
C LEU A 374 -12.54 13.07 -4.40
N LEU A 375 -12.79 12.38 -5.51
CA LEU A 375 -14.05 12.48 -6.24
C LEU A 375 -15.08 11.57 -5.56
N GLN A 376 -16.06 12.17 -4.88
CA GLN A 376 -17.17 11.42 -4.28
C GLN A 376 -18.15 10.95 -5.36
N ASP A 377 -19.01 10.00 -4.96
CA ASP A 377 -20.26 9.69 -5.65
C ASP A 377 -21.07 10.98 -5.91
N ASP A 378 -21.87 10.98 -6.96
CA ASP A 378 -22.71 12.09 -7.36
C ASP A 378 -23.97 12.26 -6.49
N GLU A 379 -24.44 11.19 -5.85
CA GLU A 379 -25.65 11.22 -5.02
C GLU A 379 -25.43 10.64 -3.61
N VAL A 380 -24.54 9.65 -3.47
CA VAL A 380 -24.45 8.83 -2.26
C VAL A 380 -23.30 9.31 -1.36
N GLY A 381 -23.67 9.97 -0.26
CA GLY A 381 -22.74 10.32 0.81
C GLY A 381 -22.20 9.10 1.57
N GLY A 382 -21.31 9.33 2.53
CA GLY A 382 -20.81 8.27 3.40
C GLY A 382 -19.47 8.58 4.05
N LEU A 383 -18.70 9.51 3.50
CA LEU A 383 -17.48 9.98 4.12
C LEU A 383 -17.79 10.76 5.41
N GLN A 384 -17.08 10.42 6.47
CA GLN A 384 -17.10 11.16 7.74
C GLN A 384 -15.70 11.54 8.17
N ILE A 385 -15.54 12.76 8.69
CA ILE A 385 -14.31 13.29 9.29
C ILE A 385 -14.49 13.37 10.80
N PHE A 386 -13.48 12.96 11.56
CA PHE A 386 -13.48 13.11 13.02
C PHE A 386 -12.87 14.46 13.40
N LYS A 387 -13.67 15.33 14.02
CA LYS A 387 -13.27 16.65 14.47
C LYS A 387 -13.99 17.00 15.77
N ASP A 388 -13.27 17.60 16.72
CA ASP A 388 -13.81 18.01 18.02
C ASP A 388 -14.58 16.87 18.74
N ASP A 389 -13.95 15.69 18.75
CA ASP A 389 -14.46 14.43 19.31
C ASP A 389 -15.76 13.90 18.70
N LYS A 390 -16.08 14.33 17.47
CA LYS A 390 -17.33 13.99 16.78
C LYS A 390 -17.08 13.62 15.32
N TRP A 391 -17.91 12.69 14.82
CA TRP A 391 -17.97 12.35 13.40
C TRP A 391 -18.87 13.33 12.66
N ILE A 392 -18.30 14.05 11.70
CA ILE A 392 -18.98 15.02 10.85
C ILE A 392 -19.14 14.42 9.46
N ASN A 393 -20.37 14.40 8.94
CA ASN A 393 -20.64 13.97 7.57
C ASN A 393 -20.07 14.98 6.57
N VAL A 394 -19.37 14.50 5.55
CA VAL A 394 -18.99 15.32 4.40
C VAL A 394 -20.14 15.30 3.40
N PRO A 395 -20.84 16.44 3.15
CA PRO A 395 -21.95 16.46 2.21
C PRO A 395 -21.43 16.23 0.78
N VAL A 396 -22.30 15.71 -0.08
CA VAL A 396 -22.03 15.61 -1.52
C VAL A 396 -22.41 16.95 -2.15
N ILE A 397 -21.42 17.69 -2.64
CA ILE A 397 -21.62 18.88 -3.46
C ILE A 397 -21.36 18.49 -4.92
N PRO A 398 -22.29 18.77 -5.86
CA PRO A 398 -22.12 18.41 -7.26
C PRO A 398 -20.77 18.88 -7.82
N HIS A 399 -20.00 17.92 -8.35
CA HIS A 399 -18.67 18.11 -8.95
C HIS A 399 -17.57 18.67 -8.04
N ALA A 400 -17.83 18.94 -6.76
CA ALA A 400 -16.77 19.34 -5.84
C ALA A 400 -15.83 18.16 -5.57
N LEU A 401 -14.56 18.47 -5.32
CA LEU A 401 -13.56 17.50 -4.88
C LEU A 401 -13.36 17.66 -3.38
N VAL A 402 -13.36 16.57 -2.62
CA VAL A 402 -12.95 16.64 -1.21
C VAL A 402 -11.43 16.56 -1.17
N VAL A 403 -10.78 17.50 -0.49
CA VAL A 403 -9.33 17.48 -0.26
C VAL A 403 -9.09 17.25 1.22
N ASN A 404 -8.25 16.28 1.55
CA ASN A 404 -7.72 16.12 2.91
C ASN A 404 -6.21 15.93 2.88
N LEU A 405 -5.56 16.37 3.93
CA LEU A 405 -4.12 16.16 4.11
C LEU A 405 -3.86 14.83 4.80
N GLY A 406 -2.73 14.23 4.48
CA GLY A 406 -2.26 13.03 5.16
C GLY A 406 -1.11 13.32 6.12
N ASP A 407 -0.66 12.26 6.77
CA ASP A 407 0.35 12.27 7.84
C ASP A 407 1.64 12.96 7.39
N GLN A 408 2.04 12.79 6.12
CA GLN A 408 3.27 13.38 5.59
C GLN A 408 3.17 14.91 5.59
N MET A 409 2.04 15.49 5.20
CA MET A 409 1.87 16.95 5.21
C MET A 409 1.75 17.51 6.63
N GLN A 410 1.18 16.74 7.56
CA GLN A 410 1.23 17.11 8.97
C GLN A 410 2.67 17.15 9.50
N ILE A 411 3.52 16.19 9.12
CA ILE A 411 4.95 16.19 9.46
C ILE A 411 5.64 17.41 8.83
N MET A 412 5.48 17.63 7.53
CA MET A 412 6.13 18.75 6.80
C MET A 412 5.72 20.13 7.32
N SER A 413 4.46 20.29 7.72
CA SER A 413 3.95 21.54 8.32
C SER A 413 4.27 21.69 9.82
N ASN A 414 5.09 20.81 10.38
CA ASN A 414 5.42 20.75 11.82
C ASN A 414 4.16 20.74 12.71
N GLY A 415 3.10 20.04 12.28
CA GLY A 415 1.85 19.90 13.02
C GLY A 415 0.88 21.08 12.90
N ILE A 416 1.18 22.09 12.08
CA ILE A 416 0.25 23.22 11.83
C ILE A 416 -0.98 22.71 11.10
N PHE A 417 -0.77 22.05 9.95
CA PHE A 417 -1.84 21.38 9.24
C PHE A 417 -2.13 20.01 9.85
N LYS A 418 -3.39 19.57 9.76
CA LYS A 418 -3.85 18.33 10.38
C LYS A 418 -4.08 17.25 9.33
N SER A 419 -3.70 16.03 9.69
CA SER A 419 -4.09 14.77 9.05
C SER A 419 -5.34 14.27 9.78
N PRO A 420 -6.55 14.40 9.19
CA PRO A 420 -7.77 14.06 9.90
C PRO A 420 -7.99 12.55 9.92
N LEU A 421 -8.45 12.06 11.07
CA LEU A 421 -9.10 10.76 11.13
C LEU A 421 -10.41 10.83 10.32
N HIS A 422 -10.63 9.84 9.47
CA HIS A 422 -11.82 9.75 8.65
C HIS A 422 -12.25 8.28 8.46
N ARG A 423 -13.55 8.07 8.20
CA ARG A 423 -14.14 6.76 7.92
C ARG A 423 -15.18 6.86 6.82
N VAL A 424 -15.61 5.72 6.28
CA VAL A 424 -16.67 5.67 5.27
C VAL A 424 -17.78 4.75 5.74
N LEU A 425 -19.00 5.27 5.80
CA LEU A 425 -20.22 4.51 6.05
C LEU A 425 -20.68 3.82 4.77
N THR A 426 -21.43 2.73 4.93
CA THR A 426 -22.22 2.11 3.86
C THR A 426 -23.72 2.31 4.13
N ASN A 427 -24.58 1.81 3.25
CA ASN A 427 -26.04 1.96 3.34
C ASN A 427 -26.76 0.70 2.83
N THR A 428 -28.08 0.62 3.00
CA THR A 428 -28.90 -0.55 2.60
C THR A 428 -29.30 -0.57 1.13
N ASP A 429 -29.22 0.56 0.41
CA ASP A 429 -30.06 0.76 -0.78
C ASP A 429 -29.25 0.98 -2.08
N LYS A 430 -28.14 1.71 -1.99
CA LYS A 430 -27.39 2.22 -3.15
C LYS A 430 -25.91 1.86 -3.07
N LEU A 431 -25.36 1.41 -4.19
CA LEU A 431 -23.91 1.39 -4.40
C LEU A 431 -23.39 2.82 -4.26
N ARG A 432 -22.36 3.00 -3.44
CA ARG A 432 -21.54 4.21 -3.44
C ARG A 432 -20.22 3.93 -4.15
N ILE A 433 -19.79 4.85 -5.01
CA ILE A 433 -18.43 4.82 -5.56
C ILE A 433 -17.64 6.05 -5.14
N SER A 434 -16.31 5.95 -5.17
CA SER A 434 -15.45 7.14 -5.07
C SER A 434 -14.10 6.88 -5.70
N VAL A 435 -13.46 7.94 -6.19
CA VAL A 435 -12.10 7.88 -6.73
C VAL A 435 -11.20 8.73 -5.86
N ALA A 436 -10.39 8.08 -5.02
CA ALA A 436 -9.40 8.74 -4.17
C ALA A 436 -8.06 8.78 -4.88
N THR A 437 -7.48 9.97 -5.04
CA THR A 437 -6.17 10.14 -5.64
C THR A 437 -5.17 10.62 -4.60
N PHE A 438 -4.16 9.80 -4.33
CA PHE A 438 -3.15 10.03 -3.31
C PHE A 438 -1.89 10.58 -3.96
N ASN A 439 -1.39 11.71 -3.48
CA ASN A 439 -0.07 12.22 -3.81
C ASN A 439 0.93 11.88 -2.70
N GLU A 440 2.01 11.20 -3.05
CA GLU A 440 3.05 10.74 -2.14
C GLU A 440 4.43 11.16 -2.67
N PRO A 441 5.37 11.50 -1.77
CA PRO A 441 6.77 11.66 -2.11
C PRO A 441 7.38 10.42 -2.76
N GLU A 442 8.42 10.63 -3.55
CA GLU A 442 9.26 9.54 -4.04
C GLU A 442 9.87 8.73 -2.87
N PRO A 443 10.01 7.39 -3.00
CA PRO A 443 10.44 6.55 -1.88
C PRO A 443 11.84 6.83 -1.34
N ASP A 444 12.72 7.41 -2.16
CA ASP A 444 14.09 7.75 -1.80
C ASP A 444 14.21 9.13 -1.13
N LYS A 445 13.16 9.96 -1.20
CA LYS A 445 13.09 11.26 -0.56
C LYS A 445 12.84 11.11 0.93
N GLU A 446 13.40 12.05 1.66
CA GLU A 446 13.18 12.22 3.08
C GLU A 446 12.24 13.40 3.27
N ILE A 447 11.20 13.20 4.09
CA ILE A 447 10.31 14.28 4.50
C ILE A 447 10.63 14.70 5.93
N GLY A 448 10.35 15.96 6.25
CA GLY A 448 10.48 16.49 7.61
C GLY A 448 9.86 17.89 7.72
N PRO A 449 9.71 18.40 8.95
CA PRO A 449 9.28 19.77 9.19
C PRO A 449 10.07 20.78 8.36
N VAL A 450 9.38 21.64 7.62
CA VAL A 450 10.00 22.77 6.91
C VAL A 450 10.67 23.68 7.94
N GLU A 451 11.96 23.97 7.77
CA GLU A 451 12.76 24.71 8.76
C GLU A 451 12.18 26.10 9.09
N GLN A 452 11.56 26.78 8.12
CA GLN A 452 10.89 28.07 8.32
C GLN A 452 9.71 28.02 9.30
N LEU A 453 9.17 26.83 9.61
CA LEU A 453 8.07 26.64 10.56
C LEU A 453 8.56 26.30 11.97
N ILE A 454 9.87 26.16 12.18
CA ILE A 454 10.49 25.81 13.45
C ILE A 454 11.10 27.05 14.08
N ASP A 455 10.70 27.36 15.30
CA ASP A 455 11.23 28.48 16.09
C ASP A 455 11.16 28.17 17.60
N GLU A 456 11.60 29.10 18.45
CA GLU A 456 11.58 28.91 19.91
C GLU A 456 10.17 28.68 20.49
N LYS A 457 9.12 29.20 19.83
CA LYS A 457 7.71 29.04 20.24
C LYS A 457 7.07 27.80 19.63
N ARG A 458 7.59 27.31 18.50
CA ARG A 458 7.17 26.08 17.84
C ARG A 458 8.41 25.21 17.57
N PRO A 459 8.89 24.47 18.58
CA PRO A 459 10.01 23.56 18.38
C PRO A 459 9.65 22.46 17.37
N ARG A 460 10.67 21.78 16.88
CA ARG A 460 10.50 20.63 15.98
C ARG A 460 9.70 19.53 16.69
N LEU A 461 8.55 19.15 16.14
CA LEU A 461 7.68 18.12 16.69
C LEU A 461 7.92 16.74 16.09
N TYR A 462 8.44 16.68 14.86
CA TYR A 462 8.63 15.44 14.13
C TYR A 462 10.07 15.29 13.66
N ARG A 463 10.56 14.05 13.67
CA ARG A 463 11.84 13.68 13.04
C ARG A 463 11.68 13.60 11.53
N ASN A 464 12.80 13.68 10.82
CA ASN A 464 12.81 13.38 9.40
C ASN A 464 12.56 11.87 9.18
N VAL A 465 11.80 11.53 8.13
CA VAL A 465 11.46 10.15 7.79
C VAL A 465 11.67 9.92 6.30
N LYS A 466 12.48 8.92 5.97
CA LYS A 466 12.67 8.43 4.60
C LYS A 466 11.72 7.29 4.30
N ASN A 467 11.15 7.27 3.09
CA ASN A 467 10.18 6.26 2.66
C ASN A 467 9.03 6.09 3.68
N PHE A 468 8.28 7.17 3.92
CA PHE A 468 7.17 7.14 4.89
C PHE A 468 6.14 6.04 4.58
N ALA A 469 5.98 5.65 3.31
CA ALA A 469 5.15 4.52 2.90
C ALA A 469 5.56 3.20 3.58
N ALA A 470 6.84 2.84 3.51
CA ALA A 470 7.36 1.64 4.14
C ALA A 470 7.32 1.73 5.67
N PHE A 471 7.69 2.89 6.22
CA PHE A 471 7.63 3.15 7.65
C PHE A 471 6.19 3.03 8.20
N ASN A 472 5.20 3.58 7.49
CA ASN A 472 3.79 3.49 7.85
C ASN A 472 3.30 2.04 7.82
N TYR A 473 3.67 1.27 6.80
CA TYR A 473 3.32 -0.15 6.71
C TYR A 473 3.95 -0.98 7.84
N GLU A 474 5.21 -0.73 8.18
CA GLU A 474 5.87 -1.39 9.32
C GLU A 474 5.17 -1.06 10.65
N CYS A 475 4.79 0.20 10.86
CA CYS A 475 4.04 0.61 12.04
C CYS A 475 2.68 -0.11 12.09
N PHE A 476 1.96 -0.17 10.97
CA PHE A 476 0.68 -0.84 10.84
C PHE A 476 0.77 -2.34 11.21
N GLN A 477 1.80 -3.05 10.71
CA GLN A 477 2.04 -4.46 11.07
C GLN A 477 2.28 -4.67 12.57
N LYS A 478 2.82 -3.65 13.25
CA LYS A 478 3.08 -3.66 14.70
C LYS A 478 1.94 -3.07 15.53
N GLY A 479 0.82 -2.66 14.91
CA GLY A 479 -0.30 -2.01 15.59
C GLY A 479 0.03 -0.62 16.13
N LYS A 480 1.02 0.07 15.55
CA LYS A 480 1.47 1.41 15.94
C LYS A 480 0.94 2.47 14.97
N VAL A 481 0.72 3.70 15.48
CA VAL A 481 0.35 4.85 14.65
C VAL A 481 1.62 5.53 14.15
N ALA A 482 1.87 5.46 12.84
CA ALA A 482 3.11 5.95 12.22
C ALA A 482 3.40 7.43 12.53
N LEU A 483 2.36 8.28 12.50
CA LEU A 483 2.47 9.69 12.82
C LEU A 483 2.94 9.95 14.26
N GLU A 484 2.51 9.12 15.22
CA GLU A 484 2.96 9.20 16.62
C GLU A 484 4.40 8.71 16.76
N GLU A 485 4.76 7.65 16.06
CA GLU A 485 6.14 7.13 16.02
C GLU A 485 7.12 8.07 15.30
N ALA A 486 6.62 9.05 14.54
CA ALA A 486 7.43 10.10 13.91
C ALA A 486 7.65 11.32 14.82
N LYS A 487 6.96 11.42 15.97
CA LYS A 487 7.18 12.52 16.93
C LYS A 487 8.51 12.39 17.66
N ILE A 488 9.05 13.52 18.12
CA ILE A 488 10.30 13.62 18.92
C ILE A 488 9.99 13.57 20.40
#